data_AF-A0A6P6TJL9-F1
#
_entry.id   AF-A0A6P6TJL9-F1
#
_cell.length_a   1.000
_cell.length_b   1.000
_cell.length_c   1.000
_cell.angle_alpha   90.00
_cell.angle_beta   90.00
_cell.angle_gamma   90.00
#
_symmetry.space_group_name_H-M   'P 1'
#
loop_
_entity.id
_entity.type
_entity.pdbx_description
1 polymer ?
#
loop_
_entity_poly.entity_id
_entity_poly.type
_entity_poly.pdbx_seq_one_letter_code
_entity_poly.pdbx_strand_id
1 'polypeptide(L)'
;MENPKEEIDSEKEMPKAEVVVKEKEQETIRRRMVGFLSNKISRDELKPGDHIYTWRHGYLYSHHGIYVGDERVIHFTRSAEHEIGTGTVFDRVIFSSSPSNSSDTPCPRCGDQSKASGVISSCLECFLYGDELYRFEYGVSPVVFLARVRGGTCTLAASDPAEHVIHRAEFLLQNGFGGYNIFKNNCEDFAIYCKTGLLVFTSVSLGRSGQATSFIAAVTAIVSSPLRFMTTSFPGLAAVGCSLYCLSRFVSDIGIRRDVTKIPVERLVSRSGLDGSDPESETCSTSASETTKED
;
A
#
# COMPACT_ATOMS: atom_id res chain seq x y z
N MET A 1 -41.94 65.48 41.35
CA MET A 1 -42.64 64.69 40.31
C MET A 1 -41.58 64.17 39.37
N GLU A 2 -41.52 62.84 39.29
CA GLU A 2 -40.90 61.98 38.27
C GLU A 2 -39.39 62.11 37.95
N ASN A 3 -38.70 61.03 38.33
CA ASN A 3 -37.36 60.63 37.90
C ASN A 3 -37.49 59.81 36.60
N PRO A 4 -36.68 60.02 35.54
CA PRO A 4 -36.71 59.17 34.36
C PRO A 4 -35.90 57.88 34.57
N LYS A 5 -36.36 56.84 33.88
CA LYS A 5 -36.06 55.41 34.01
C LYS A 5 -34.60 55.07 33.69
N GLU A 6 -34.04 54.14 34.46
CA GLU A 6 -32.90 53.29 34.07
C GLU A 6 -33.32 52.36 32.92
N GLU A 7 -32.51 52.34 31.87
CA GLU A 7 -32.55 51.35 30.79
C GLU A 7 -31.62 50.20 31.20
N ILE A 8 -32.21 49.05 31.55
CA ILE A 8 -31.46 47.83 31.85
C ILE A 8 -31.27 47.08 30.54
N ASP A 9 -30.02 47.01 30.11
CA ASP A 9 -29.55 46.22 28.97
C ASP A 9 -29.68 44.72 29.31
N SER A 10 -30.52 43.98 28.58
CA SER A 10 -30.67 42.54 28.74
C SER A 10 -29.85 41.81 27.66
N GLU A 11 -28.57 41.61 27.90
CA GLU A 11 -27.80 40.60 27.17
C GLU A 11 -28.42 39.22 27.44
N LYS A 12 -29.05 38.67 26.41
CA LYS A 12 -29.69 37.36 26.44
C LYS A 12 -28.61 36.29 26.40
N GLU A 13 -28.12 35.89 27.57
CA GLU A 13 -27.13 34.82 27.73
C GLU A 13 -27.68 33.52 27.11
N MET A 14 -27.04 33.04 26.03
CA MET A 14 -27.40 31.76 25.41
C MET A 14 -27.05 30.59 26.34
N PRO A 15 -27.92 29.57 26.49
CA PRO A 15 -27.69 28.49 27.42
C PRO A 15 -26.46 27.66 27.02
N LYS A 16 -25.50 27.49 27.96
CA LYS A 16 -24.23 26.75 27.79
C LYS A 16 -24.36 25.39 27.10
N ALA A 17 -25.48 24.70 27.27
CA ALA A 17 -25.73 23.41 26.62
C ALA A 17 -25.80 23.51 25.08
N GLU A 18 -26.34 24.62 24.54
CA GLU A 18 -26.48 24.80 23.09
C GLU A 18 -25.12 25.12 22.42
N VAL A 19 -24.23 25.81 23.14
CA VAL A 19 -22.85 26.06 22.71
C VAL A 19 -22.07 24.75 22.63
N VAL A 20 -22.16 23.89 23.65
CA VAL A 20 -21.48 22.58 23.67
C VAL A 20 -21.99 21.64 22.56
N VAL A 21 -23.28 21.68 22.22
CA VAL A 21 -23.83 20.89 21.12
C VAL A 21 -23.32 21.39 19.77
N LYS A 22 -23.29 22.71 19.54
CA LYS A 22 -22.77 23.31 18.30
C LYS A 22 -21.26 23.07 18.13
N GLU A 23 -20.48 23.13 19.21
CA GLU A 23 -19.05 22.78 19.18
C GLU A 23 -18.82 21.31 18.84
N LYS A 24 -19.60 20.39 19.42
CA LYS A 24 -19.53 18.97 19.08
C LYS A 24 -19.92 18.70 17.63
N GLU A 25 -20.92 19.41 17.11
CA GLU A 25 -21.36 19.28 15.72
C GLU A 25 -20.31 19.86 14.75
N GLN A 26 -19.74 21.03 15.05
CA GLN A 26 -18.63 21.61 14.29
C GLN A 26 -17.37 20.74 14.33
N GLU A 27 -17.03 20.15 15.47
CA GLU A 27 -15.92 19.20 15.59
C GLU A 27 -16.19 17.92 14.80
N THR A 28 -17.45 17.46 14.74
CA THR A 28 -17.85 16.31 13.93
C THR A 28 -17.78 16.61 12.43
N ILE A 29 -18.20 17.81 12.00
CA ILE A 29 -18.10 18.28 10.61
C ILE A 29 -16.63 18.48 10.23
N ARG A 30 -15.83 19.07 11.13
CA ARG A 30 -14.39 19.25 10.95
C ARG A 30 -13.66 17.91 10.85
N ARG A 31 -13.98 16.94 11.72
CA ARG A 31 -13.47 15.55 11.63
C ARG A 31 -13.89 14.87 10.33
N ARG A 32 -15.13 15.07 9.87
CA ARG A 32 -15.58 14.57 8.56
C ARG A 32 -14.84 15.21 7.39
N MET A 33 -14.60 16.52 7.41
CA MET A 33 -13.81 17.23 6.39
C MET A 33 -12.33 16.83 6.41
N VAL A 34 -11.74 16.63 7.59
CA VAL A 34 -10.37 16.15 7.75
C VAL A 34 -10.26 14.70 7.27
N GLY A 35 -11.23 13.83 7.57
CA GLY A 35 -11.28 12.46 7.03
C GLY A 35 -11.44 12.42 5.51
N PHE A 36 -12.14 13.40 4.92
CA PHE A 36 -12.28 13.51 3.46
C PHE A 36 -10.98 13.95 2.76
N LEU A 37 -10.08 14.65 3.45
CA LEU A 37 -8.84 15.20 2.89
C LEU A 37 -7.55 14.61 3.47
N SER A 38 -7.65 13.80 4.52
CA SER A 38 -6.54 13.14 5.18
C SER A 38 -6.94 11.75 5.63
N ASN A 39 -6.07 10.79 5.37
CA ASN A 39 -6.22 9.41 5.83
C ASN A 39 -5.76 9.25 7.29
N LYS A 40 -5.33 10.34 7.95
CA LYS A 40 -4.82 10.33 9.31
C LYS A 40 -5.94 9.90 10.26
N ILE A 41 -5.64 8.94 11.12
CA ILE A 41 -6.57 8.46 12.14
C ILE A 41 -5.90 8.47 13.52
N SER A 42 -6.72 8.53 14.56
CA SER A 42 -6.28 8.33 15.94
C SER A 42 -6.18 6.83 16.28
N ARG A 43 -5.44 6.51 17.35
CA ARG A 43 -5.24 5.10 17.77
C ARG A 43 -6.54 4.42 18.20
N ASP A 44 -7.49 5.18 18.75
CA ASP A 44 -8.81 4.71 19.16
C ASP A 44 -9.74 4.36 18.00
N GLU A 45 -9.43 4.82 16.79
CA GLU A 45 -10.18 4.47 15.57
C GLU A 45 -9.69 3.17 14.91
N LEU A 46 -8.56 2.61 15.35
CA LEU A 46 -7.97 1.41 14.78
C LEU A 46 -8.81 0.17 15.07
N LYS A 47 -8.98 -0.65 14.03
CA LYS A 47 -9.67 -1.94 14.13
C LYS A 47 -8.81 -3.06 13.56
N PRO A 48 -8.82 -4.26 14.16
CA PRO A 48 -8.20 -5.43 13.56
C PRO A 48 -8.65 -5.62 12.11
N GLY A 49 -7.70 -5.86 11.21
CA GLY A 49 -7.90 -5.92 9.77
C GLY A 49 -7.77 -4.59 9.02
N ASP A 50 -7.48 -3.48 9.71
CA ASP A 50 -7.14 -2.22 9.06
C ASP A 50 -5.78 -2.30 8.36
N HIS A 51 -5.73 -1.84 7.10
CA HIS A 51 -4.49 -1.56 6.41
C HIS A 51 -4.06 -0.15 6.80
N ILE A 52 -2.96 -0.08 7.54
CA ILE A 52 -2.39 1.16 8.02
C ILE A 52 -1.10 1.47 7.28
N TYR A 53 -0.76 2.74 7.23
CA TYR A 53 0.51 3.17 6.71
C TYR A 53 1.00 4.41 7.45
N THR A 54 2.29 4.68 7.28
CA THR A 54 2.97 5.85 7.80
C THR A 54 3.93 6.40 6.74
N TRP A 55 4.07 7.71 6.67
CA TRP A 55 5.02 8.35 5.78
C TRP A 55 6.42 8.32 6.39
N ARG A 56 7.43 8.09 5.56
CA ARG A 56 8.85 8.07 5.91
C ARG A 56 9.62 9.08 5.08
N HIS A 57 10.77 9.51 5.61
CA HIS A 57 11.74 10.35 4.91
C HIS A 57 11.09 11.59 4.27
N GLY A 58 10.29 12.34 5.03
CA GLY A 58 9.66 13.57 4.55
C GLY A 58 8.64 13.34 3.44
N TYR A 59 7.77 12.33 3.58
CA TYR A 59 6.77 11.97 2.58
C TYR A 59 7.37 11.49 1.26
N LEU A 60 8.51 10.80 1.26
CA LEU A 60 9.06 10.17 0.05
C LEU A 60 8.55 8.74 -0.12
N TYR A 61 8.32 8.05 0.99
CA TYR A 61 7.93 6.65 1.03
C TYR A 61 6.80 6.45 2.04
N SER A 62 5.85 5.56 1.76
CA SER A 62 4.89 5.07 2.75
C SER A 62 5.24 3.64 3.12
N HIS A 63 5.30 3.37 4.42
CA HIS A 63 5.44 2.02 4.94
C HIS A 63 4.08 1.48 5.35
N HIS A 64 3.74 0.29 4.86
CA HIS A 64 2.40 -0.29 4.95
C HIS A 64 2.37 -1.56 5.80
N GLY A 65 1.26 -1.79 6.49
CA GLY A 65 1.05 -2.98 7.31
C GLY A 65 -0.42 -3.25 7.60
N ILE A 66 -0.70 -4.44 8.14
CA ILE A 66 -2.01 -4.86 8.61
C ILE A 66 -2.03 -4.83 10.13
N TYR A 67 -2.90 -4.02 10.71
CA TYR A 67 -3.15 -4.04 12.14
C TYR A 67 -3.97 -5.27 12.51
N VAL A 68 -3.49 -6.07 13.46
CA VAL A 68 -4.12 -7.36 13.83
C VAL A 68 -4.67 -7.37 15.26
N GLY A 69 -4.78 -6.20 15.90
CA GLY A 69 -5.20 -6.07 17.31
C GLY A 69 -4.03 -5.98 18.28
N ASP A 70 -4.31 -5.62 19.54
CA ASP A 70 -3.35 -5.57 20.64
C ASP A 70 -2.07 -4.78 20.35
N GLU A 71 -2.21 -3.66 19.64
CA GLU A 71 -1.08 -2.83 19.19
C GLU A 71 -0.05 -3.60 18.35
N ARG A 72 -0.47 -4.64 17.64
CA ARG A 72 0.39 -5.48 16.80
C ARG A 72 0.10 -5.23 15.32
N VAL A 73 1.17 -5.17 14.53
CA VAL A 73 1.13 -4.91 13.09
C VAL A 73 1.96 -5.97 12.38
N ILE A 74 1.37 -6.60 11.36
CA ILE A 74 2.07 -7.50 10.46
C ILE A 74 2.39 -6.74 9.18
N HIS A 75 3.64 -6.75 8.76
CA HIS A 75 4.10 -5.96 7.63
C HIS A 75 5.28 -6.63 6.91
N PHE A 76 5.49 -6.26 5.66
CA PHE A 76 6.59 -6.78 4.87
C PHE A 76 7.81 -5.85 4.94
N THR A 77 8.99 -6.42 5.19
CA THR A 77 10.29 -5.74 5.19
C THR A 77 11.27 -6.45 4.25
N ARG A 78 12.17 -5.71 3.61
CA ARG A 78 13.28 -6.31 2.82
C ARG A 78 14.54 -6.37 3.68
N SER A 79 15.27 -7.49 3.61
CA SER A 79 16.60 -7.62 4.22
C SER A 79 17.64 -6.87 3.38
N ALA A 80 18.65 -6.30 4.03
CA ALA A 80 19.77 -5.64 3.37
C ALA A 80 20.71 -6.58 2.59
N GLU A 81 20.54 -7.90 2.69
CA GLU A 81 21.49 -8.92 2.17
C GLU A 81 21.15 -9.49 0.79
N HIS A 82 19.99 -9.17 0.17
CA HIS A 82 19.58 -9.70 -1.14
C HIS A 82 19.55 -8.62 -2.25
N GLU A 83 20.69 -7.97 -2.50
CA GLU A 83 20.86 -7.06 -3.65
C GLU A 83 21.86 -7.61 -4.68
N ILE A 84 21.39 -8.52 -5.54
CA ILE A 84 21.98 -8.70 -6.89
C ILE A 84 21.04 -7.98 -7.85
N GLY A 85 21.13 -6.65 -7.93
CA GLY A 85 20.35 -5.88 -8.88
C GLY A 85 20.25 -4.39 -8.61
N THR A 86 21.20 -3.63 -9.16
CA THR A 86 21.18 -2.16 -9.43
C THR A 86 21.80 -1.21 -8.40
N GLY A 87 22.33 -1.68 -7.27
CA GLY A 87 23.41 -1.02 -6.51
C GLY A 87 23.33 0.52 -6.36
N THR A 88 22.26 1.03 -5.73
CA THR A 88 22.29 2.41 -5.20
C THR A 88 22.15 2.38 -3.68
N VAL A 89 23.07 3.02 -2.98
CA VAL A 89 23.14 3.10 -1.50
C VAL A 89 21.83 3.64 -0.87
N PHE A 90 20.98 4.31 -1.67
CA PHE A 90 19.67 4.82 -1.27
C PHE A 90 18.62 3.71 -1.05
N ASP A 91 18.69 2.56 -1.73
CA ASP A 91 17.70 1.48 -1.59
C ASP A 91 17.73 0.87 -0.18
N ARG A 92 18.93 0.80 0.40
CA ARG A 92 19.21 0.29 1.74
C ARG A 92 18.64 1.14 2.88
N VAL A 93 18.45 2.45 2.65
CA VAL A 93 17.91 3.40 3.63
C VAL A 93 16.40 3.57 3.47
N ILE A 94 15.88 3.41 2.25
CA ILE A 94 14.46 3.63 1.93
C ILE A 94 13.58 2.43 2.33
N PHE A 95 14.08 1.20 2.19
CA PHE A 95 13.30 -0.03 2.45
C PHE A 95 13.60 -0.70 3.80
N SER A 96 14.53 -0.16 4.61
CA SER A 96 14.73 -0.61 5.98
C SER A 96 13.66 0.00 6.88
N SER A 97 12.60 -0.75 7.13
CA SER A 97 11.54 -0.39 8.09
C SER A 97 12.07 -0.33 9.53
N SER A 98 13.27 -0.88 9.76
CA SER A 98 13.98 -0.90 11.04
C SER A 98 15.20 0.01 10.95
N PRO A 99 15.11 1.29 11.35
CA PRO A 99 16.29 2.10 11.58
C PRO A 99 17.03 1.60 12.82
N SER A 100 18.29 1.24 12.64
CA SER A 100 19.27 1.06 13.72
C SER A 100 19.60 2.44 14.32
N ASN A 101 18.89 2.89 15.35
CA ASN A 101 19.27 4.08 16.11
C ASN A 101 19.48 3.74 17.60
N SER A 102 20.76 3.76 17.98
CA SER A 102 21.45 4.15 19.24
C SER A 102 20.80 4.14 20.62
N SER A 103 19.53 3.77 20.83
CA SER A 103 19.14 3.30 22.14
C SER A 103 19.65 1.86 22.25
N ASP A 104 20.71 1.63 23.01
CA ASP A 104 21.32 0.31 23.27
C ASP A 104 20.34 -0.76 23.83
N THR A 105 19.05 -0.42 23.99
CA THR A 105 18.00 -1.31 24.48
C THR A 105 17.00 -1.62 23.35
N PRO A 106 16.92 -2.90 22.91
CA PRO A 106 15.88 -3.36 22.01
C PRO A 106 14.47 -3.12 22.56
N CYS A 107 13.48 -2.96 21.67
CA CYS A 107 12.09 -2.83 22.08
C CYS A 107 11.68 -4.04 22.96
N PRO A 108 11.12 -3.85 24.17
CA PRO A 108 10.79 -4.98 25.05
C PRO A 108 9.69 -5.88 24.48
N ARG A 109 8.89 -5.39 23.52
CA ARG A 109 7.84 -6.16 22.83
C ARG A 109 8.34 -6.86 21.56
N CYS A 110 9.27 -6.23 20.83
CA CYS A 110 9.69 -6.71 19.52
C CYS A 110 11.06 -7.40 19.54
N GLY A 111 11.88 -7.15 20.55
CA GLY A 111 13.29 -7.52 20.56
C GLY A 111 14.09 -6.74 19.52
N ASP A 112 15.25 -7.30 19.13
CA ASP A 112 16.06 -6.82 18.02
C ASP A 112 15.51 -7.40 16.70
N GLN A 113 14.95 -6.53 15.86
CA GLN A 113 14.40 -6.88 14.54
C GLN A 113 15.26 -6.30 13.41
N SER A 114 16.51 -5.90 13.69
CA SER A 114 17.42 -5.28 12.71
C SER A 114 17.75 -6.18 11.52
N LYS A 115 17.65 -7.50 11.68
CA LYS A 115 17.91 -8.51 10.65
C LYS A 115 16.65 -9.17 10.07
N ALA A 116 15.47 -8.73 10.49
CA ALA A 116 14.22 -9.40 10.12
C ALA A 116 13.78 -9.00 8.70
N SER A 117 13.46 -10.01 7.87
CA SER A 117 13.01 -9.80 6.49
C SER A 117 11.89 -10.73 6.07
N GLY A 118 11.17 -10.32 5.04
CA GLY A 118 9.95 -10.98 4.61
C GLY A 118 8.77 -10.39 5.37
N VAL A 119 7.85 -11.25 5.80
CA VAL A 119 6.72 -10.83 6.62
C VAL A 119 7.12 -10.92 8.08
N ILE A 120 6.98 -9.82 8.81
CA ILE A 120 7.34 -9.74 10.23
C ILE A 120 6.16 -9.16 11.04
N SER A 121 6.21 -9.35 12.35
CA SER A 121 5.27 -8.76 13.30
C SER A 121 6.02 -7.81 14.22
N SER A 122 5.48 -6.60 14.39
CA SER A 122 6.01 -5.58 15.30
C SER A 122 4.90 -4.95 16.12
N CYS A 123 5.27 -4.19 17.17
CA CYS A 123 4.32 -3.32 17.84
C CYS A 123 4.04 -2.07 17.00
N LEU A 124 2.89 -1.44 17.24
CA LEU A 124 2.47 -0.23 16.53
C LEU A 124 3.51 0.89 16.66
N GLU A 125 4.17 1.02 17.80
CA GLU A 125 5.20 2.05 18.00
C GLU A 125 6.43 1.82 17.12
N CYS A 126 6.94 0.59 17.04
CA CYS A 126 8.03 0.25 16.13
C CYS A 126 7.62 0.41 14.66
N PHE A 127 6.36 0.07 14.33
CA PHE A 127 5.82 0.29 12.99
C PHE A 127 5.70 1.78 12.65
N LEU A 128 5.36 2.65 13.59
CA LEU A 128 5.20 4.09 13.35
C LEU A 128 6.53 4.83 13.41
N TYR A 129 7.49 4.41 14.23
CA TYR A 129 8.78 5.06 14.39
C TYR A 129 8.67 6.58 14.68
N GLY A 130 7.72 6.96 15.54
CA GLY A 130 7.44 8.36 15.87
C GLY A 130 6.73 9.16 14.78
N ASP A 131 6.46 8.58 13.60
CA ASP A 131 5.66 9.20 12.55
C ASP A 131 4.15 9.00 12.78
N GLU A 132 3.37 9.64 11.90
CA GLU A 132 1.92 9.72 11.99
C GLU A 132 1.22 8.47 11.45
N LEU A 133 0.10 8.11 12.07
CA LEU A 133 -0.74 6.96 11.70
C LEU A 133 -1.79 7.33 10.65
N TYR A 134 -1.83 6.58 9.55
CA TYR A 134 -2.84 6.72 8.51
C TYR A 134 -3.51 5.38 8.20
N ARG A 135 -4.77 5.42 7.76
CA ARG A 135 -5.51 4.25 7.29
C ARG A 135 -5.69 4.30 5.77
N PHE A 136 -5.37 3.22 5.09
CA PHE A 136 -5.57 3.07 3.66
C PHE A 136 -7.06 2.85 3.34
N GLU A 137 -7.58 3.53 2.32
CA GLU A 137 -9.00 3.45 1.94
C GLU A 137 -9.27 2.48 0.78
N TYR A 138 -10.35 1.71 0.90
CA TYR A 138 -10.79 0.74 -0.11
C TYR A 138 -12.17 1.10 -0.64
N GLY A 139 -12.45 0.73 -1.89
CA GLY A 139 -13.75 0.95 -2.52
C GLY A 139 -14.12 2.43 -2.66
N VAL A 140 -13.13 3.31 -2.78
CA VAL A 140 -13.39 4.75 -2.94
C VAL A 140 -14.01 5.02 -4.31
N SER A 141 -14.71 6.15 -4.45
CA SER A 141 -15.21 6.55 -5.77
C SER A 141 -14.06 6.99 -6.69
N PRO A 142 -14.20 6.89 -8.03
CA PRO A 142 -13.22 7.41 -8.98
C PRO A 142 -12.85 8.89 -8.75
N VAL A 143 -13.81 9.70 -8.33
CA VAL A 143 -13.58 11.12 -8.03
C VAL A 143 -12.66 11.29 -6.83
N VAL A 144 -12.92 10.57 -5.73
CA VAL A 144 -12.05 10.60 -4.54
C VAL A 144 -10.66 10.05 -4.89
N PHE A 145 -10.60 8.94 -5.63
CA PHE A 145 -9.33 8.34 -6.04
C PHE A 145 -8.44 9.28 -6.86
N LEU A 146 -9.03 10.02 -7.81
CA LEU A 146 -8.31 10.99 -8.64
C LEU A 146 -7.98 12.29 -7.90
N ALA A 147 -8.79 12.68 -6.92
CA ALA A 147 -8.50 13.83 -6.05
C ALA A 147 -7.29 13.56 -5.13
N ARG A 148 -7.04 12.30 -4.78
CA ARG A 148 -5.85 11.88 -4.00
C ARG A 148 -4.63 11.82 -4.92
N VAL A 149 -3.93 12.95 -5.02
CA VAL A 149 -2.75 13.13 -5.89
C VAL A 149 -1.62 12.14 -5.59
N ARG A 150 -1.53 11.63 -4.35
CA ARG A 150 -0.43 10.75 -3.92
C ARG A 150 -0.82 9.27 -3.94
N GLY A 151 0.04 8.43 -4.52
CA GLY A 151 -0.11 6.95 -4.51
C GLY A 151 -0.02 6.38 -3.10
N GLY A 152 -0.42 5.12 -2.92
CA GLY A 152 -0.28 4.43 -1.63
C GLY A 152 -1.24 4.91 -0.54
N THR A 153 -2.42 5.42 -0.89
CA THR A 153 -3.38 5.95 0.11
C THR A 153 -4.78 5.38 -0.02
N CYS A 154 -5.19 5.02 -1.24
CA CYS A 154 -6.51 4.47 -1.52
C CYS A 154 -6.52 3.62 -2.78
N THR A 155 -7.57 2.81 -2.94
CA THR A 155 -7.84 2.01 -4.15
C THR A 155 -9.34 1.92 -4.44
N LEU A 156 -9.68 1.70 -5.72
CA LEU A 156 -11.06 1.44 -6.14
C LEU A 156 -11.52 0.01 -5.80
N ALA A 157 -10.58 -0.91 -5.53
CA ALA A 157 -10.90 -2.26 -5.12
C ALA A 157 -11.60 -2.32 -3.75
N ALA A 158 -12.60 -3.20 -3.62
CA ALA A 158 -13.22 -3.48 -2.33
C ALA A 158 -12.30 -4.31 -1.43
N SER A 159 -12.38 -4.08 -0.12
CA SER A 159 -11.74 -4.94 0.88
C SER A 159 -12.62 -6.15 1.18
N ASP A 160 -11.99 -7.28 1.42
CA ASP A 160 -12.63 -8.43 2.06
C ASP A 160 -12.91 -8.15 3.55
N PRO A 161 -13.80 -8.94 4.20
CA PRO A 161 -14.03 -8.89 5.64
C PRO A 161 -12.76 -9.05 6.48
N ALA A 162 -12.72 -8.39 7.64
CA ALA A 162 -11.55 -8.34 8.52
C ALA A 162 -11.00 -9.71 8.90
N GLU A 163 -11.86 -10.71 9.10
CA GLU A 163 -11.47 -12.08 9.43
C GLU A 163 -10.58 -12.71 8.33
N HIS A 164 -10.96 -12.55 7.06
CA HIS A 164 -10.13 -13.01 5.94
C HIS A 164 -8.81 -12.23 5.83
N VAL A 165 -8.83 -10.93 6.15
CA VAL A 165 -7.64 -10.09 6.12
C VAL A 165 -6.62 -10.53 7.16
N ILE A 166 -7.07 -10.71 8.41
CA ILE A 166 -6.24 -11.15 9.52
C ILE A 166 -5.71 -12.55 9.24
N HIS A 167 -6.58 -13.47 8.79
CA HIS A 167 -6.17 -14.82 8.40
C HIS A 167 -5.03 -14.81 7.38
N ARG A 168 -5.15 -14.01 6.30
CA ARG A 168 -4.07 -13.91 5.29
C ARG A 168 -2.79 -13.33 5.87
N ALA A 169 -2.87 -12.27 6.68
CA ALA A 169 -1.71 -11.65 7.27
C ALA A 169 -0.97 -12.60 8.23
N GLU A 170 -1.69 -13.32 9.09
CA GLU A 170 -1.11 -14.30 10.02
C GLU A 170 -0.56 -15.52 9.30
N PHE A 171 -1.26 -16.02 8.28
CA PHE A 171 -0.78 -17.13 7.46
C PHE A 171 0.54 -16.77 6.76
N LEU A 172 0.63 -15.57 6.18
CA LEU A 172 1.84 -15.09 5.52
C LEU A 172 2.97 -14.74 6.49
N LEU A 173 2.67 -14.39 7.74
CA LEU A 173 3.68 -14.23 8.78
C LEU A 173 4.39 -15.56 9.06
N GLN A 174 3.66 -16.68 9.04
CA GLN A 174 4.21 -18.01 9.31
C GLN A 174 4.88 -18.63 8.08
N ASN A 175 4.37 -18.34 6.88
CA ASN A 175 4.77 -19.02 5.66
C ASN A 175 5.58 -18.15 4.68
N GLY A 176 5.72 -16.86 4.98
CA GLY A 176 6.36 -15.88 4.12
C GLY A 176 5.47 -15.36 2.99
N PHE A 177 5.93 -14.28 2.37
CA PHE A 177 5.31 -13.62 1.23
C PHE A 177 6.38 -13.43 0.14
N GLY A 178 6.73 -14.51 -0.56
CA GLY A 178 7.83 -14.51 -1.55
C GLY A 178 7.72 -15.66 -2.55
N GLY A 179 8.19 -15.45 -3.79
CA GLY A 179 8.08 -16.39 -4.92
C GLY A 179 7.93 -15.72 -6.31
N TYR A 180 7.73 -14.40 -6.37
CA TYR A 180 7.54 -13.70 -7.64
C TYR A 180 8.33 -12.39 -7.69
N ASN A 181 9.20 -12.24 -8.69
CA ASN A 181 10.03 -11.06 -8.98
C ASN A 181 9.24 -9.80 -9.45
N ILE A 182 8.01 -9.58 -8.96
CA ILE A 182 7.03 -8.71 -9.64
C ILE A 182 6.79 -7.37 -8.91
N PHE A 183 7.25 -7.20 -7.67
CA PHE A 183 6.72 -6.14 -6.81
C PHE A 183 7.67 -4.95 -6.59
N LYS A 184 7.20 -3.77 -7.04
CA LYS A 184 7.76 -2.45 -6.71
C LYS A 184 6.95 -1.90 -5.54
N ASN A 185 7.55 -1.93 -4.34
CA ASN A 185 6.98 -1.64 -3.02
C ASN A 185 6.26 -2.81 -2.32
N ASN A 186 7.04 -3.80 -1.87
CA ASN A 186 6.53 -5.03 -1.28
C ASN A 186 5.57 -4.88 -0.08
N CYS A 187 5.69 -3.81 0.71
CA CYS A 187 4.81 -3.63 1.87
C CYS A 187 3.38 -3.21 1.48
N GLU A 188 3.25 -2.37 0.45
CA GLU A 188 1.95 -1.96 -0.08
C GLU A 188 1.27 -3.14 -0.77
N ASP A 189 2.00 -3.86 -1.62
CA ASP A 189 1.50 -5.05 -2.31
C ASP A 189 1.08 -6.15 -1.32
N PHE A 190 1.88 -6.37 -0.27
CA PHE A 190 1.53 -7.27 0.82
C PHE A 190 0.20 -6.89 1.48
N ALA A 191 0.06 -5.62 1.86
CA ALA A 191 -1.14 -5.16 2.54
C ALA A 191 -2.37 -5.18 1.60
N ILE A 192 -2.21 -4.80 0.33
CA ILE A 192 -3.27 -4.89 -0.68
C ILE A 192 -3.69 -6.34 -0.89
N TYR A 193 -2.74 -7.29 -1.00
CA TYR A 193 -3.07 -8.71 -1.10
C TYR A 193 -3.81 -9.19 0.16
N CYS A 194 -3.33 -8.84 1.35
CA CYS A 194 -4.02 -9.19 2.59
C CYS A 194 -5.44 -8.61 2.64
N LYS A 195 -5.70 -7.45 2.05
CA LYS A 195 -7.04 -6.83 2.04
C LYS A 195 -7.97 -7.38 0.97
N THR A 196 -7.45 -7.81 -0.18
CA THR A 196 -8.27 -8.09 -1.37
C THR A 196 -8.18 -9.55 -1.86
N GLY A 197 -7.12 -10.26 -1.48
CA GLY A 197 -6.72 -11.53 -2.06
C GLY A 197 -6.26 -11.43 -3.52
N LEU A 198 -6.13 -10.23 -4.08
CA LEU A 198 -5.75 -10.00 -5.48
C LEU A 198 -4.24 -9.93 -5.63
N LEU A 199 -3.73 -10.66 -6.62
CA LEU A 199 -2.34 -10.56 -7.06
C LEU A 199 -2.28 -10.16 -8.51
N VAL A 200 -1.30 -9.32 -8.81
CA VAL A 200 -0.93 -8.94 -10.16
C VAL A 200 -0.09 -10.05 -10.76
N PHE A 201 -0.62 -10.75 -11.78
CA PHE A 201 0.13 -11.81 -12.45
C PHE A 201 0.92 -11.22 -13.61
N THR A 202 2.20 -10.89 -13.42
CA THR A 202 3.10 -10.72 -14.56
C THR A 202 3.71 -12.09 -14.86
N SER A 203 3.08 -12.86 -15.75
CA SER A 203 3.70 -14.06 -16.30
C SER A 203 5.12 -13.74 -16.78
N VAL A 204 6.08 -14.52 -16.30
CA VAL A 204 7.49 -14.52 -16.64
C VAL A 204 7.68 -14.47 -18.17
N SER A 205 8.44 -13.48 -18.66
CA SER A 205 9.11 -13.42 -19.96
C SER A 205 8.39 -13.98 -21.21
N LEU A 206 7.23 -13.42 -21.60
CA LEU A 206 6.87 -13.32 -23.03
C LEU A 206 5.81 -12.24 -23.25
N GLY A 207 6.23 -11.03 -23.68
CA GLY A 207 5.32 -10.02 -24.24
C GLY A 207 5.09 -8.75 -23.39
N ARG A 208 6.08 -7.85 -23.34
CA ARG A 208 5.88 -6.41 -23.09
C ARG A 208 5.09 -5.75 -24.25
N SER A 209 3.87 -6.17 -24.59
CA SER A 209 3.24 -5.71 -25.85
C SER A 209 1.80 -5.19 -25.77
N GLY A 210 1.10 -5.27 -24.64
CA GLY A 210 -0.29 -4.76 -24.54
C GLY A 210 -0.38 -3.40 -23.87
N GLN A 211 -0.29 -3.38 -22.54
CA GLN A 211 -0.61 -2.20 -21.74
C GLN A 211 0.49 -1.14 -21.79
N ALA A 212 1.76 -1.49 -21.51
CA ALA A 212 2.87 -0.55 -21.58
C ALA A 212 3.06 0.01 -23.01
N THR A 213 2.87 -0.82 -24.03
CA THR A 213 2.90 -0.40 -25.43
C THR A 213 1.73 0.50 -25.78
N SER A 214 0.52 0.25 -25.26
CA SER A 214 -0.62 1.16 -25.45
C SER A 214 -0.43 2.51 -24.75
N PHE A 215 0.22 2.54 -23.58
CA PHE A 215 0.59 3.78 -22.88
C PHE A 215 1.68 4.55 -23.62
N ILE A 216 2.75 3.88 -24.03
CA ILE A 216 3.81 4.48 -24.84
C ILE A 216 3.23 4.94 -26.18
N ALA A 217 2.31 4.19 -26.78
CA ALA A 217 1.62 4.58 -28.01
C ALA A 217 0.67 5.75 -27.78
N ALA A 218 -0.04 5.84 -26.64
CA ALA A 218 -0.90 6.97 -26.31
C ALA A 218 -0.09 8.25 -26.04
N VAL A 219 1.03 8.14 -25.32
CA VAL A 219 1.99 9.25 -25.13
C VAL A 219 2.59 9.67 -26.47
N THR A 220 3.01 8.71 -27.29
CA THR A 220 3.56 8.97 -28.64
C THR A 220 2.51 9.55 -29.58
N ALA A 221 1.25 9.13 -29.49
CA ALA A 221 0.12 9.65 -30.26
C ALA A 221 -0.26 11.09 -29.86
N ILE A 222 -0.14 11.43 -28.58
CA ILE A 222 -0.30 12.82 -28.11
C ILE A 222 0.78 13.72 -28.71
N VAL A 223 2.03 13.23 -28.76
CA VAL A 223 3.17 13.94 -29.38
C VAL A 223 3.02 14.07 -30.90
N SER A 224 2.34 13.13 -31.57
CA SER A 224 2.12 13.14 -33.03
C SER A 224 0.78 13.74 -33.49
N SER A 225 -0.12 14.13 -32.58
CA SER A 225 -1.41 14.75 -32.88
C SER A 225 -1.38 16.29 -32.78
N PRO A 226 -2.44 17.02 -33.20
CA PRO A 226 -2.56 18.48 -33.06
C PRO A 226 -2.39 19.02 -31.63
N LEU A 227 -2.39 18.15 -30.59
CA LEU A 227 -2.07 18.50 -29.21
C LEU A 227 -0.64 19.05 -29.00
N ARG A 228 0.25 18.93 -30.00
CA ARG A 228 1.59 19.52 -29.96
C ARG A 228 1.55 21.02 -29.59
N PHE A 229 0.53 21.75 -30.03
CA PHE A 229 0.34 23.16 -29.68
C PHE A 229 -0.07 23.41 -28.21
N MET A 230 -0.68 22.44 -27.52
CA MET A 230 -0.93 22.57 -26.08
C MET A 230 0.34 22.34 -25.27
N THR A 231 1.24 21.47 -25.74
CA THR A 231 2.51 21.19 -25.05
C THR A 231 3.57 22.29 -25.19
N THR A 232 3.36 23.31 -26.02
CA THR A 232 4.33 24.42 -26.20
C THR A 232 4.28 25.46 -25.07
N SER A 233 3.24 25.45 -24.25
CA SER A 233 3.11 26.34 -23.09
C SER A 233 3.23 25.54 -21.80
N PHE A 234 3.79 26.16 -20.75
CA PHE A 234 3.94 25.52 -19.44
C PHE A 234 2.60 25.01 -18.85
N PRO A 235 1.48 25.78 -18.88
CA PRO A 235 0.19 25.30 -18.38
C PRO A 235 -0.36 24.13 -19.21
N GLY A 236 -0.21 24.16 -20.53
CA GLY A 236 -0.71 23.09 -21.38
C GLY A 236 0.12 21.81 -21.25
N LEU A 237 1.44 21.90 -21.07
CA LEU A 237 2.29 20.75 -20.73
C LEU A 237 1.90 20.15 -19.36
N ALA A 238 1.66 20.99 -18.35
CA ALA A 238 1.22 20.55 -17.04
C ALA A 238 -0.16 19.85 -17.10
N ALA A 239 -1.10 20.39 -17.86
CA ALA A 239 -2.43 19.79 -18.05
C ALA A 239 -2.36 18.41 -18.73
N VAL A 240 -1.53 18.28 -19.79
CA VAL A 240 -1.31 16.98 -20.46
C VAL A 240 -0.64 15.99 -19.52
N GLY A 241 0.40 16.41 -18.79
CA GLY A 241 1.08 15.57 -17.81
C GLY A 241 0.14 15.08 -16.69
N CYS A 242 -0.68 15.99 -16.14
CA CYS A 242 -1.68 15.65 -15.14
C CYS A 242 -2.73 14.67 -15.69
N SER A 243 -3.23 14.90 -16.91
CA SER A 243 -4.22 14.02 -17.55
C SER A 243 -3.66 12.60 -17.75
N LEU A 244 -2.42 12.51 -18.26
CA LEU A 244 -1.72 11.24 -18.44
C LEU A 244 -1.47 10.54 -17.11
N TYR A 245 -1.07 11.27 -16.07
CA TYR A 245 -0.89 10.75 -14.73
C TYR A 245 -2.20 10.19 -14.16
N CYS A 246 -3.28 10.96 -14.22
CA CYS A 246 -4.61 10.55 -13.72
C CYS A 246 -5.12 9.30 -14.45
N LEU A 247 -5.02 9.27 -15.77
CA LEU A 247 -5.41 8.09 -16.56
C LEU A 247 -4.54 6.88 -16.21
N SER A 248 -3.23 7.07 -16.13
CA SER A 248 -2.26 6.03 -15.76
C SER A 248 -2.57 5.42 -14.40
N ARG A 249 -2.76 6.28 -13.40
CA ARG A 249 -3.14 5.90 -12.04
C ARG A 249 -4.47 5.14 -12.01
N PHE A 250 -5.47 5.61 -12.75
CA PHE A 250 -6.80 5.00 -12.79
C PHE A 250 -6.78 3.58 -13.35
N VAL A 251 -6.17 3.36 -14.53
CA VAL A 251 -6.19 2.03 -15.15
C VAL A 251 -5.17 1.05 -14.55
N SER A 252 -4.20 1.56 -13.79
CA SER A 252 -3.25 0.74 -13.03
C SER A 252 -3.80 0.28 -11.68
N ASP A 253 -4.89 0.88 -11.21
CA ASP A 253 -5.52 0.50 -9.94
C ASP A 253 -5.94 -0.97 -9.95
N ILE A 254 -5.73 -1.65 -8.82
CA ILE A 254 -5.99 -3.09 -8.69
C ILE A 254 -7.48 -3.45 -8.86
N GLY A 255 -8.39 -2.50 -8.62
CA GLY A 255 -9.82 -2.66 -8.84
C GLY A 255 -10.27 -2.45 -10.28
N ILE A 256 -9.40 -1.94 -11.17
CA ILE A 256 -9.73 -1.64 -12.58
C ILE A 256 -9.00 -2.55 -13.55
N ARG A 257 -7.74 -2.87 -13.27
CA ARG A 257 -6.91 -3.71 -14.14
C ARG A 257 -7.50 -5.12 -14.32
N ARG A 258 -7.22 -5.74 -15.46
CA ARG A 258 -7.79 -7.06 -15.84
C ARG A 258 -6.83 -8.23 -15.62
N ASP A 259 -5.57 -7.96 -15.35
CA ASP A 259 -4.48 -8.92 -15.15
C ASP A 259 -4.22 -9.21 -13.65
N VAL A 260 -5.28 -9.13 -12.86
CA VAL A 260 -5.29 -9.55 -11.46
C VAL A 260 -6.08 -10.84 -11.29
N THR A 261 -5.62 -11.69 -10.39
CA THR A 261 -6.33 -12.92 -10.02
C THR A 261 -6.49 -12.97 -8.52
N LYS A 262 -7.70 -13.31 -8.06
CA LYS A 262 -7.94 -13.58 -6.65
C LYS A 262 -7.40 -14.97 -6.33
N ILE A 263 -6.39 -15.03 -5.45
CA ILE A 263 -5.69 -16.27 -5.11
C ILE A 263 -5.80 -16.50 -3.59
N PRO A 264 -6.33 -17.65 -3.14
CA PRO A 264 -6.35 -18.00 -1.72
C PRO A 264 -4.90 -18.16 -1.20
N VAL A 265 -4.68 -17.81 0.06
CA VAL A 265 -3.34 -17.64 0.63
C VAL A 265 -2.56 -18.94 0.71
N GLU A 266 -3.24 -20.05 0.91
CA GLU A 266 -2.69 -21.39 0.93
C GLU A 266 -2.07 -21.72 -0.44
N ARG A 267 -2.77 -21.38 -1.53
CA ARG A 267 -2.29 -21.60 -2.90
C ARG A 267 -1.13 -20.67 -3.25
N LEU A 268 -1.10 -19.46 -2.70
CA LEU A 268 0.01 -18.53 -2.88
C LEU A 268 1.31 -19.15 -2.35
N VAL A 269 1.28 -19.65 -1.12
CA VAL A 269 2.46 -20.26 -0.47
C VAL A 269 2.85 -21.60 -1.09
N SER A 270 1.89 -22.47 -1.44
CA SER A 270 2.21 -23.76 -2.06
C SER A 270 2.94 -23.62 -3.40
N ARG A 271 2.66 -22.56 -4.18
CA ARG A 271 3.38 -22.29 -5.44
C ARG A 271 4.80 -21.81 -5.19
N SER A 272 5.02 -21.00 -4.17
CA SER A 272 6.35 -20.55 -3.78
C SER A 272 7.29 -21.68 -3.34
N GLY A 273 6.75 -22.74 -2.74
CA GLY A 273 7.54 -23.91 -2.33
C GLY A 273 7.98 -24.82 -3.48
N LEU A 274 7.28 -24.80 -4.62
CA LEU A 274 7.60 -25.64 -5.79
C LEU A 274 8.66 -25.01 -6.70
N ASP A 275 8.74 -23.69 -6.76
CA ASP A 275 9.80 -22.97 -7.50
C ASP A 275 11.15 -22.98 -6.76
N GLY A 276 11.22 -23.58 -5.55
CA GLY A 276 12.44 -23.73 -4.75
C GLY A 276 13.06 -25.13 -4.77
N SER A 277 12.47 -26.08 -5.50
CA SER A 277 13.07 -27.40 -5.74
C SER A 277 13.58 -27.48 -7.17
N ASP A 278 14.89 -27.30 -7.35
CA ASP A 278 15.57 -27.69 -8.59
C ASP A 278 15.23 -29.17 -8.89
N PRO A 279 14.78 -29.52 -10.11
CA PRO A 279 14.73 -30.92 -10.48
C PRO A 279 16.17 -31.37 -10.70
N GLU A 280 16.73 -32.06 -9.71
CA GLU A 280 17.89 -32.92 -9.93
C GLU A 280 17.60 -33.84 -11.12
N SER A 281 18.53 -33.84 -12.06
CA SER A 281 18.51 -34.63 -13.27
C SER A 281 18.44 -36.12 -12.96
N GLU A 282 17.25 -36.73 -13.03
CA GLU A 282 17.15 -38.17 -13.24
C GLU A 282 17.45 -38.46 -14.72
N THR A 283 18.71 -38.77 -14.99
CA THR A 283 19.13 -39.44 -16.22
C THR A 283 18.48 -40.83 -16.28
N CYS A 284 17.49 -40.98 -17.17
CA CYS A 284 16.98 -42.30 -17.56
C CYS A 284 18.02 -42.99 -18.44
N SER A 285 18.79 -43.91 -17.85
CA SER A 285 19.66 -44.83 -18.57
C SER A 285 18.81 -45.86 -19.31
N THR A 286 18.60 -45.65 -20.61
CA THR A 286 18.01 -46.68 -21.46
C THR A 286 19.12 -47.63 -21.88
N SER A 287 19.13 -48.83 -21.29
CA SER A 287 19.93 -49.97 -21.72
C SER A 287 19.37 -50.51 -23.04
N ALA A 288 20.13 -50.38 -24.12
CA ALA A 288 19.94 -51.17 -25.33
C ALA A 288 21.14 -52.11 -25.49
N SER A 289 20.97 -53.32 -24.99
CA SER A 289 21.76 -54.49 -25.37
C SER A 289 21.19 -55.02 -26.68
N GLU A 290 21.95 -54.97 -27.77
CA GLU A 290 21.63 -55.70 -28.98
C GLU A 290 22.82 -56.54 -29.41
N THR A 291 22.49 -57.78 -29.71
CA THR A 291 23.31 -58.98 -29.74
C THR A 291 23.94 -59.16 -31.13
N THR A 292 25.15 -59.70 -31.15
CA THR A 292 25.85 -60.26 -32.32
C THR A 292 25.01 -61.31 -33.08
N LYS A 293 25.06 -61.35 -34.43
CA LYS A 293 25.83 -62.29 -35.31
C LYS A 293 25.11 -62.69 -36.62
N GLU A 294 25.94 -62.95 -37.65
CA GLU A 294 25.71 -63.74 -38.91
C GLU A 294 24.82 -63.05 -39.98
N ASP A 295 25.22 -62.81 -41.23
CA ASP A 295 26.22 -63.40 -42.16
C ASP A 295 26.97 -62.32 -42.98
#